data_AF-A0A349SNU8-F1
#
_entry.id   AF-A0A349SNU8-F1
#
_cell.length_a   1.000
_cell.length_b   1.000
_cell.length_c   1.000
_cell.angle_alpha   90.00
_cell.angle_beta   90.00
_cell.angle_gamma   90.00
#
_symmetry.space_group_name_H-M   'P 1'
#
loop_
_entity.id
_entity.type
_entity.pdbx_description
1 polymer ?
#
loop_
_entity_poly.entity_id
_entity_poly.type
_entity_poly.pdbx_seq_one_letter_code
_entity_poly.pdbx_strand_id
1 'polypeptide(L)' 'MKAMASWQANWNYPTAVLVGAGRWQEVVACCRDLNMGAPLLVTDPGLAALPLTGQLLEHCRSNGLNS' A
#
# COMPACT_ATOMS: atom_id res chain seq x y z
N MET A 1 13.25 21.12 -10.09
CA MET A 1 13.39 19.66 -10.20
C MET A 1 12.26 19.13 -11.06
N LYS A 2 12.56 18.48 -12.20
CA LYS A 2 11.54 17.92 -13.09
C LYS A 2 11.09 16.59 -12.49
N ALA A 3 9.79 16.40 -12.25
CA ALA A 3 9.27 15.11 -11.84
C ALA A 3 9.72 14.06 -12.87
N MET A 4 10.43 13.01 -12.44
CA MET A 4 10.73 11.88 -13.32
C MET A 4 9.40 11.25 -13.73
N ALA A 5 9.24 11.00 -15.03
CA ALA A 5 8.09 10.24 -15.52
C ALA A 5 8.11 8.85 -14.87
N SER A 6 7.08 8.53 -14.09
CA SER A 6 6.88 7.22 -13.48
C SER A 6 5.84 6.46 -14.27
N TRP A 7 6.18 5.24 -14.68
CA TRP A 7 5.22 4.34 -15.30
C TRP A 7 4.22 3.84 -14.26
N GLN A 8 2.95 3.81 -14.62
CA GLN A 8 1.88 3.17 -13.87
C GLN A 8 1.18 2.15 -14.76
N ALA A 9 0.83 1.01 -14.20
CA ALA A 9 0.09 -0.05 -14.87
C ALA A 9 -0.87 -0.70 -13.87
N ASN A 10 -2.10 -0.93 -14.29
CA ASN A 10 -3.10 -1.63 -13.50
C ASN A 10 -3.62 -2.81 -14.32
N TRP A 11 -3.84 -3.94 -13.67
CA TRP A 11 -4.52 -5.09 -14.27
C TRP A 11 -5.48 -5.72 -13.27
N ASN A 12 -6.51 -6.40 -13.77
CA ASN A 12 -7.65 -6.86 -12.96
C ASN A 12 -7.86 -8.38 -12.99
N TYR A 13 -6.86 -9.16 -13.40
CA TYR A 13 -6.99 -10.63 -13.49
C TYR A 13 -5.77 -11.34 -12.90
N PRO A 14 -5.96 -12.36 -12.03
CA PRO A 14 -7.24 -12.84 -11.47
C PRO A 14 -7.80 -11.92 -10.36
N THR A 15 -7.03 -10.91 -9.93
CA THR A 15 -7.44 -9.89 -8.96
C THR A 15 -6.91 -8.51 -9.40
N ALA A 16 -7.45 -7.45 -8.81
CA ALA A 16 -6.98 -6.08 -9.05
C ALA A 16 -5.57 -5.88 -8.48
N VAL A 17 -4.64 -5.44 -9.32
CA VAL A 17 -3.26 -5.12 -8.96
C VAL A 17 -2.92 -3.74 -9.49
N LEU A 18 -2.41 -2.89 -8.59
CA LEU A 18 -1.96 -1.53 -8.87
C LEU A 18 -0.43 -1.50 -8.86
N VAL A 19 0.19 -1.04 -9.94
CA VAL A 19 1.65 -0.97 -10.06
C VAL A 19 2.12 0.41 -10.48
N GLY A 20 3.18 0.88 -9.84
CA GLY A 20 3.84 2.15 -10.13
C GLY A 20 4.52 2.72 -8.89
N ALA A 21 5.46 3.64 -9.10
CA ALA A 21 6.12 4.31 -7.98
C ALA A 21 5.09 5.12 -7.18
N GLY A 22 5.08 4.92 -5.85
CA GLY A 22 4.18 5.63 -4.94
C GLY A 22 2.74 5.08 -4.86
N ARG A 23 2.42 3.93 -5.47
CA ARG A 23 1.06 3.36 -5.33
C ARG A 23 0.78 2.76 -3.95
N TRP A 24 1.80 2.54 -3.11
CA TRP A 24 1.62 2.04 -1.74
C TRP A 24 0.77 2.99 -0.87
N GLN A 25 0.77 4.30 -1.18
CA GLN A 25 -0.05 5.29 -0.49
C GLN A 25 -1.56 5.06 -0.69
N GLU A 26 -1.97 4.27 -1.69
CA GLU A 26 -3.36 3.98 -1.98
C GLU A 26 -3.93 2.80 -1.18
N VAL A 27 -3.08 2.08 -0.42
CA VAL A 27 -3.49 0.90 0.36
C VAL A 27 -4.70 1.18 1.25
N VAL A 28 -4.75 2.36 1.90
CA VAL A 28 -5.90 2.73 2.75
C VAL A 28 -7.20 2.82 1.96
N ALA A 29 -7.16 3.43 0.76
CA ALA A 29 -8.33 3.52 -0.10
C ALA A 29 -8.77 2.12 -0.56
N CYS A 30 -7.82 1.28 -0.99
CA CYS A 30 -8.10 -0.10 -1.37
C CYS A 30 -8.73 -0.91 -0.22
N CYS A 31 -8.23 -0.77 1.01
CA CYS A 31 -8.82 -1.44 2.17
C CYS A 31 -10.26 -1.00 2.40
N ARG A 32 -10.56 0.30 2.29
CA ARG A 32 -11.91 0.84 2.46
C ARG A 32 -12.88 0.38 1.38
N ASP A 33 -12.44 0.38 0.12
CA ASP A 33 -13.24 -0.11 -1.01
C ASP A 33 -13.61 -1.60 -0.84
N LEU A 34 -12.76 -2.36 -0.14
CA LEU A 34 -12.98 -3.76 0.22
C LEU A 34 -13.67 -3.95 1.59
N ASN A 35 -14.12 -2.87 2.25
CA ASN A 35 -14.71 -2.89 3.60
C ASN A 35 -13.80 -3.51 4.69
N MET A 36 -12.48 -3.36 4.56
CA MET A 36 -11.49 -3.82 5.53
C MET A 36 -11.15 -2.72 6.55
N GLY A 37 -11.56 -2.89 7.81
CA GLY A 37 -11.26 -1.96 8.90
C GLY A 37 -10.01 -2.30 9.73
N ALA A 38 -9.55 -3.56 9.69
CA ALA A 38 -8.41 -4.04 10.47
C ALA A 38 -7.51 -4.96 9.63
N PRO A 39 -6.77 -4.43 8.64
CA PRO A 39 -5.91 -5.23 7.79
C PRO A 39 -4.67 -5.72 8.56
N LEU A 40 -4.24 -6.96 8.33
CA LEU A 40 -3.00 -7.52 8.87
C LEU A 40 -1.90 -7.44 7.80
N LEU A 41 -0.83 -6.70 8.08
CA LEU A 41 0.36 -6.69 7.22
C LEU A 41 1.19 -7.95 7.47
N VAL A 42 1.29 -8.82 6.45
CA VAL A 42 2.13 -10.02 6.48
C VAL A 42 3.34 -9.80 5.58
N THR A 43 4.54 -10.01 6.11
CA THR A 43 5.81 -9.80 5.41
C THR A 43 6.90 -10.70 5.98
N ASP A 44 8.02 -10.88 5.28
CA ASP A 44 9.19 -11.61 5.77
C ASP A 44 10.09 -10.72 6.67
N PRO A 45 10.99 -11.30 7.49
CA PRO A 45 11.83 -10.52 8.40
C PRO A 45 12.75 -9.50 7.71
N GLY A 46 13.17 -9.76 6.47
CA GLY A 46 14.04 -8.86 5.72
C GLY A 46 13.31 -7.59 5.31
N LEU A 47 12.09 -7.75 4.77
CA LEU A 47 11.23 -6.62 4.43
C LEU A 47 10.68 -5.90 5.67
N ALA A 48 10.37 -6.63 6.75
CA ALA A 48 9.90 -6.05 8.01
C ALA A 48 10.85 -4.99 8.56
N ALA A 49 12.16 -5.14 8.37
CA ALA A 49 13.19 -4.21 8.83
C ALA A 49 13.34 -2.95 7.96
N LEU A 50 12.69 -2.89 6.78
CA LEU A 50 12.80 -1.75 5.89
C LEU A 50 11.88 -0.59 6.29
N PRO A 51 12.25 0.68 6.06
CA PRO A 51 11.41 1.82 6.42
C PRO A 51 10.00 1.82 5.81
N LEU A 52 9.83 1.18 4.65
CA LEU A 52 8.55 1.12 3.94
C LEU A 52 7.45 0.44 4.76
N THR A 53 7.76 -0.64 5.48
CA THR A 53 6.76 -1.38 6.26
C THR A 53 6.24 -0.54 7.43
N GLY A 54 7.14 0.16 8.13
CA GLY A 54 6.79 1.11 9.18
C GLY A 54 5.96 2.28 8.65
N GLN A 55 6.34 2.86 7.51
CA GLN A 55 5.58 3.94 6.87
C GLN A 55 4.18 3.47 6.45
N LEU A 56 4.04 2.24 5.95
CA LEU A 56 2.75 1.68 5.55
C LEU A 56 1.84 1.46 6.76
N LEU A 57 2.35 0.89 7.85
CA LEU A 57 1.59 0.71 9.09
C LEU A 57 1.14 2.05 9.67
N GLU A 58 2.06 3.02 9.73
CA GLU A 58 1.73 4.36 10.22
C GLU A 58 0.67 5.03 9.33
N HIS A 59 0.80 4.93 8.00
CA HIS A 59 -0.17 5.43 7.05
C HIS A 59 -1.57 4.82 7.26
N CYS A 60 -1.64 3.51 7.53
CA CYS A 60 -2.90 2.83 7.81
C CYS A 60 -3.52 3.31 9.13
N ARG A 61 -2.73 3.38 10.22
CA ARG A 61 -3.17 3.84 11.55
C ARG A 61 -3.62 5.29 11.54
N SER A 62 -2.84 6.18 10.95
CA SER A 62 -3.13 7.60 10.81
C SER A 62 -4.41 7.87 10.01
N ASN A 63 -4.86 6.92 9.19
CA ASN A 63 -6.10 7.00 8.43
C ASN A 63 -7.23 6.11 9.01
N GLY A 64 -7.13 5.69 10.27
CA GLY A 64 -8.23 5.02 10.97
C GLY A 64 -8.41 3.53 10.64
N LEU A 65 -7.40 2.88 10.07
CA LEU A 65 -7.36 1.41 9.99
C LEU A 65 -6.64 0.83 11.21
N ASN A 66 -7.24 -0.17 11.85
CA ASN A 66 -6.67 -0.84 13.02
C ASN A 66 -5.66 -1.91 12.57
N SER A 67 -4.41 -1.48 12.32
CA SER A 67 -3.33 -2.28 11.72
C SER A 67 -2.06 -2.24 12.54
#